data_AF-A0A6A6ENQ3-F1
#
_entry.id   AF-A0A6A6ENQ3-F1
#
_cell.length_a   1.000
_cell.length_b   1.000
_cell.length_c   1.000
_cell.angle_alpha   90.00
_cell.angle_beta   90.00
_cell.angle_gamma   90.00
#
_symmetry.space_group_name_H-M   'P 1'
#
loop_
_entity.id
_entity.type
_entity.pdbx_description
1 polymer ?
#
loop_
_entity_poly.entity_id
_entity_poly.type
_entity_poly.pdbx_seq_one_letter_code
_entity_poly.pdbx_strand_id
1 'polypeptide(L)'
;MTEEINKSPPSPSTPSPQNPPQSPPNTQNSPPIPSNLPFTRPQKALIITLTTLSASLSSISSNIYFPILPTLSSHFSVTPTLINLTVTTYMLFQAFSPTIWGALSDSYGRRMVYLITLTIYVGACIGLAESRKYYQLLILRAVQSTGSASTIALGAGVVGDVTTREERGGYMGWFQAGLLVPLAAGPILGGGLSGGLGWRSVFWALVIFGGVVLVAVGVFLPETLKGLRDGGGWYTRSVLSICRETRKGGIEDVENGVQEIEGTGKKESKVQLDFLSPLKMVFSGEVTCIILFLSLYYTVWQTTITAMSTLFASSYGLSDTKIGLTFIANGVGCILGTITTGRLLDLDYARIKASFTGTTEDFPLEKARLRTIWLWSAAQIASTLVFGWTLDKRVHIAVPIICTFFLGWAATSIQSVVTTFLVDAFSGRSASATAALNMARCLIGAGGTAGILPIAEGIGVGWTFTLCTGFLFAALGLVLVQMRCGSRWRKTREEKEKERKVVSKK
;
A
#
# COMPACT_ATOMS: atom_id res chain seq x y z
N MET A 1 21.37 -33.19 -80.98
CA MET A 1 21.09 -33.07 -82.43
C MET A 1 19.61 -33.38 -82.58
N THR A 2 18.69 -32.46 -82.81
CA THR A 2 18.77 -31.12 -83.41
C THR A 2 17.48 -30.35 -83.05
N GLU A 3 17.64 -29.05 -82.77
CA GLU A 3 16.80 -27.86 -83.02
C GLU A 3 15.35 -28.07 -83.49
N GLU A 4 14.33 -27.59 -82.76
CA GLU A 4 13.81 -26.20 -82.65
C GLU A 4 12.77 -25.86 -83.75
N ILE A 5 11.48 -25.81 -83.38
CA ILE A 5 10.50 -24.91 -84.02
C ILE A 5 9.65 -24.23 -82.93
N ASN A 6 9.88 -22.93 -82.89
CA ASN A 6 9.29 -21.83 -82.15
C ASN A 6 7.75 -21.74 -82.23
N LYS A 7 7.07 -21.67 -81.09
CA LYS A 7 5.68 -21.16 -80.97
C LYS A 7 5.61 -20.16 -79.81
N SER A 8 5.46 -18.89 -80.16
CA SER A 8 5.21 -17.76 -79.25
C SER A 8 3.85 -17.91 -78.55
N PRO A 9 3.74 -17.67 -77.23
CA PRO A 9 2.45 -17.52 -76.55
C PRO A 9 1.89 -16.08 -76.68
N PRO A 10 0.57 -15.90 -76.51
CA PRO A 10 -0.15 -14.68 -76.88
C PRO A 10 0.09 -13.51 -75.93
N SER A 11 -0.07 -12.30 -76.49
CA SER A 11 -0.01 -10.99 -75.84
C SER A 11 -0.94 -10.86 -74.62
N PRO A 12 -0.50 -10.18 -73.54
CA PRO A 12 -1.33 -9.99 -72.35
C PRO A 12 -2.49 -9.03 -72.63
N SER A 13 -3.68 -9.45 -72.20
CA SER A 13 -4.90 -8.65 -72.19
C SER A 13 -4.75 -7.43 -71.27
N THR A 14 -5.07 -6.26 -71.80
CA THR A 14 -5.18 -4.99 -71.07
C THR A 14 -6.25 -5.12 -69.98
N PRO A 15 -5.97 -4.78 -68.71
CA PRO A 15 -7.01 -4.74 -67.69
C PRO A 15 -7.89 -3.50 -67.88
N SER A 16 -9.21 -3.70 -67.81
CA SER A 16 -10.24 -2.66 -67.75
C SER A 16 -9.93 -1.62 -66.65
N PRO A 17 -10.27 -0.33 -66.83
CA PRO A 17 -10.00 0.68 -65.82
C PRO A 17 -10.80 0.37 -64.55
N GLN A 18 -10.08 -0.01 -63.50
CA GLN A 18 -10.62 -0.13 -62.15
C GLN A 18 -11.06 1.26 -61.67
N ASN A 19 -12.27 1.31 -61.12
CA ASN A 19 -12.80 2.48 -60.41
C ASN A 19 -11.75 3.01 -59.42
N PRO A 20 -11.62 4.34 -59.24
CA PRO A 20 -10.70 4.90 -58.27
C PRO A 20 -10.98 4.32 -56.88
N PRO A 21 -9.94 4.06 -56.07
CA PRO A 21 -10.12 3.45 -54.75
C PRO A 21 -11.06 4.33 -53.92
N GLN A 22 -12.15 3.71 -53.45
CA GLN A 22 -13.05 4.32 -52.48
C GLN A 22 -12.22 4.80 -51.29
N SER A 23 -12.37 6.09 -50.98
CA SER A 23 -11.82 6.72 -49.79
C SER A 23 -12.13 5.86 -48.55
N PRO A 24 -11.17 5.72 -47.62
CA PRO A 24 -11.39 4.92 -46.43
C PRO A 24 -12.63 5.43 -45.67
N PRO A 25 -13.47 4.54 -45.13
CA PRO A 25 -14.64 4.94 -44.37
C PRO A 25 -14.17 5.83 -43.21
N ASN A 26 -14.77 7.02 -43.18
CA ASN A 26 -14.49 8.11 -42.25
C ASN A 26 -14.40 7.56 -40.81
N THR A 27 -13.18 7.44 -40.28
CA THR A 27 -12.87 7.06 -38.89
C THR A 27 -13.16 8.24 -37.94
N GLN A 28 -14.38 8.77 -38.00
CA GLN A 28 -14.86 9.84 -37.13
C GLN A 28 -15.71 9.38 -35.95
N ASN A 29 -15.66 8.08 -35.61
CA ASN A 29 -16.23 7.55 -34.36
C ASN A 29 -15.15 6.92 -33.48
N SER A 30 -14.02 7.62 -33.33
CA SER A 30 -13.26 7.47 -32.09
C SER A 30 -14.18 7.94 -30.95
N PRO A 31 -14.35 7.20 -29.83
CA PRO A 31 -15.07 7.75 -28.69
C PRO A 31 -14.45 9.12 -28.39
N PRO A 32 -15.25 10.17 -28.14
CA PRO A 32 -14.72 11.51 -27.93
C PRO A 32 -13.64 11.40 -26.85
N ILE A 33 -12.40 11.74 -27.22
CA ILE A 33 -11.32 11.95 -26.25
C ILE A 33 -11.93 12.92 -25.24
N PRO A 34 -12.00 12.59 -23.94
CA PRO A 34 -12.63 13.46 -22.97
C PRO A 34 -11.95 14.83 -23.05
N SER A 35 -12.65 15.80 -23.61
CA SER A 35 -12.19 17.16 -23.77
C SER A 35 -12.01 17.72 -22.37
N ASN A 36 -10.76 18.00 -22.02
CA ASN A 36 -10.25 18.52 -20.75
C ASN A 36 -9.93 17.47 -19.67
N LEU A 37 -8.67 17.00 -19.70
CA LEU A 37 -8.02 16.49 -18.49
C LEU A 37 -8.11 17.56 -17.39
N PRO A 38 -8.64 17.25 -16.20
CA PRO A 38 -8.99 18.26 -15.21
C PRO A 38 -7.78 18.94 -14.56
N PHE A 39 -6.57 18.37 -14.67
CA PHE A 39 -5.35 18.88 -14.06
C PHE A 39 -4.20 18.86 -15.06
N THR A 40 -3.39 19.91 -15.05
CA THR A 40 -2.12 19.98 -15.81
C THR A 40 -1.05 19.10 -15.17
N ARG A 41 0.01 18.74 -15.91
CA ARG A 41 1.14 17.94 -15.37
C ARG A 41 1.73 18.49 -14.06
N PRO A 42 2.05 19.81 -13.92
CA PRO A 42 2.57 20.34 -12.65
C PRO A 42 1.53 20.29 -11.52
N GLN A 43 0.24 20.47 -11.82
CA GLN A 43 -0.82 20.33 -10.81
C GLN A 43 -0.93 18.88 -10.33
N LYS A 44 -0.87 17.90 -11.24
CA LYS A 44 -0.85 16.47 -10.89
C LYS A 44 0.35 16.16 -10.00
N ALA A 45 1.55 16.62 -10.38
CA ALA A 45 2.76 16.43 -9.60
C ALA A 45 2.60 17.00 -8.18
N LEU A 46 2.13 18.24 -8.02
CA LEU A 46 1.90 18.84 -6.71
C LEU A 46 0.88 18.06 -5.87
N ILE A 47 -0.28 17.70 -6.44
CA ILE A 47 -1.31 16.91 -5.74
C ILE A 47 -0.72 15.60 -5.25
N ILE A 48 0.04 14.91 -6.10
CA ILE A 48 0.62 13.61 -5.78
C ILE A 48 1.72 13.76 -4.73
N THR A 49 2.55 14.79 -4.80
CA THR A 49 3.53 15.07 -3.74
C THR A 49 2.84 15.31 -2.40
N LEU A 50 1.74 16.08 -2.35
CA LEU A 50 1.00 16.33 -1.11
C LEU A 50 0.37 15.06 -0.53
N THR A 51 -0.22 14.20 -1.38
CA THR A 51 -0.80 12.94 -0.91
C THR A 51 0.28 11.94 -0.50
N THR A 52 1.42 11.92 -1.19
CA THR A 52 2.60 11.14 -0.79
C THR A 52 3.12 11.59 0.57
N LEU A 53 3.36 12.88 0.79
CA LEU A 53 3.80 13.42 2.09
C LEU A 53 2.81 13.10 3.21
N SER A 54 1.50 13.21 2.92
CA SER A 54 0.45 12.82 3.86
C SER A 54 0.51 11.34 4.20
N ALA A 55 0.71 10.47 3.21
CA ALA A 55 0.81 9.03 3.41
C ALA A 55 2.12 8.64 4.14
N SER A 56 3.21 9.37 3.89
CA SER A 56 4.48 9.22 4.60
C SER A 56 4.34 9.51 6.10
N LEU A 57 3.42 10.37 6.54
CA LEU A 57 3.15 10.61 7.97
C LEU A 57 2.72 9.33 8.70
N SER A 58 1.92 8.48 8.06
CA SER A 58 1.51 7.20 8.65
C SER A 58 2.70 6.29 8.90
N SER A 59 3.55 6.14 7.88
CA SER A 59 4.74 5.30 7.94
C SER A 59 5.77 5.83 8.94
N ILE A 60 6.08 7.13 8.91
CA ILE A 60 7.08 7.71 9.82
C ILE A 60 6.62 7.63 11.27
N SER A 61 5.34 7.90 11.57
CA SER A 61 4.80 7.89 12.94
C SER A 61 4.81 6.51 13.60
N SER A 62 4.67 5.46 12.79
CA SER A 62 4.77 4.10 13.27
C SER A 62 6.22 3.73 13.59
N ASN A 63 7.16 4.08 12.70
CA ASN A 63 8.55 3.61 12.78
C ASN A 63 9.44 4.47 13.69
N ILE A 64 9.20 5.78 13.77
CA ILE A 64 9.94 6.71 14.64
C ILE A 64 9.80 6.37 16.13
N TYR A 65 8.77 5.57 16.46
CA TYR A 65 8.44 5.18 17.83
C TYR A 65 9.27 4.00 18.35
N PHE A 66 9.78 3.11 17.47
CA PHE A 66 10.47 1.90 17.92
C PHE A 66 11.71 2.16 18.79
N PRO A 67 12.63 3.07 18.43
CA PRO A 67 13.86 3.27 19.21
C PRO A 67 13.62 3.81 20.62
N ILE A 68 12.48 4.46 20.84
CA ILE A 68 12.17 5.14 22.10
C ILE A 68 11.33 4.29 23.06
N LEU A 69 10.91 3.08 22.65
CA LEU A 69 10.15 2.15 23.51
C LEU A 69 10.81 1.91 24.88
N PRO A 70 12.15 1.67 24.97
CA PRO A 70 12.80 1.44 26.25
C PRO A 70 12.75 2.69 27.15
N THR A 71 13.00 3.87 26.58
CA THR A 71 12.93 5.15 27.29
C THR A 71 11.53 5.45 27.82
N LEU A 72 10.49 5.16 27.04
CA LEU A 72 9.11 5.33 27.49
C LEU A 72 8.76 4.35 28.62
N SER A 73 9.25 3.10 28.56
CA SER A 73 9.07 2.11 29.63
C SER A 73 9.67 2.61 30.95
N SER A 74 10.90 3.13 30.89
CA SER A 74 11.57 3.71 32.05
C SER A 74 10.85 4.95 32.59
N HIS A 75 10.52 5.93 31.72
CA HIS A 75 9.91 7.20 32.11
C HIS A 75 8.52 7.03 32.74
N PHE A 76 7.69 6.13 32.22
CA PHE A 76 6.37 5.86 32.80
C PHE A 76 6.41 4.81 33.92
N SER A 77 7.59 4.23 34.21
CA SER A 77 7.77 3.18 35.22
C SER A 77 6.81 2.00 35.01
N VAL A 78 6.66 1.58 33.75
CA VAL A 78 5.81 0.45 33.35
C VAL A 78 6.63 -0.60 32.63
N THR A 79 6.17 -1.85 32.61
CA THR A 79 6.88 -2.94 31.95
C THR A 79 7.00 -2.72 30.44
N PRO A 80 8.05 -3.25 29.79
CA PRO A 80 8.17 -3.20 28.32
C PRO A 80 6.97 -3.82 27.60
N THR A 81 6.37 -4.85 28.19
CA THR A 81 5.12 -5.47 27.73
C THR A 81 3.97 -4.46 27.66
N LEU A 82 3.79 -3.62 28.68
CA LEU A 82 2.76 -2.57 28.66
C LEU A 82 3.08 -1.52 27.60
N ILE A 83 4.32 -1.08 27.45
CA ILE A 83 4.67 -0.14 26.36
C ILE A 83 4.40 -0.75 24.98
N ASN A 84 4.68 -2.04 24.77
CA ASN A 84 4.36 -2.70 23.50
C ASN A 84 2.85 -2.69 23.19
N LEU A 85 1.97 -2.65 24.19
CA LEU A 85 0.53 -2.47 23.96
C LEU A 85 0.23 -1.15 23.22
N THR A 86 1.05 -0.11 23.38
CA THR A 86 0.87 1.13 22.61
C THR A 86 1.15 0.97 21.11
N VAL A 87 2.02 0.03 20.73
CA VAL A 87 2.25 -0.38 19.33
C VAL A 87 1.07 -1.23 18.86
N THR A 88 0.64 -2.20 19.67
CA THR A 88 -0.53 -3.04 19.41
C THR A 88 -1.79 -2.21 19.16
N THR A 89 -2.11 -1.28 20.06
CA THR A 89 -3.28 -0.40 19.93
C THR A 89 -3.17 0.48 18.68
N TYR A 90 -1.98 1.00 18.36
CA TYR A 90 -1.76 1.73 17.10
C TYR A 90 -2.11 0.86 15.89
N MET A 91 -1.67 -0.41 15.86
CA MET A 91 -1.95 -1.35 14.77
C MET A 91 -3.43 -1.75 14.67
N LEU A 92 -4.12 -1.92 15.80
CA LEU A 92 -5.56 -2.22 15.80
C LEU A 92 -6.35 -1.11 15.10
N PHE A 93 -6.11 0.15 15.46
CA PHE A 93 -6.77 1.28 14.81
C PHE A 93 -6.31 1.47 13.36
N GLN A 94 -5.06 1.12 13.03
CA GLN A 94 -4.55 1.12 11.66
C GLN A 94 -5.29 0.11 10.77
N ALA A 95 -5.78 -1.01 11.34
CA ALA A 95 -6.54 -2.02 10.62
C ALA A 95 -7.91 -1.51 10.16
N PHE A 96 -8.61 -0.75 11.02
CA PHE A 96 -10.01 -0.35 10.81
C PHE A 96 -10.16 1.06 10.22
N SER A 97 -9.25 1.97 10.55
CA SER A 97 -9.33 3.39 10.16
C SER A 97 -9.52 3.59 8.64
N PRO A 98 -8.74 2.94 7.74
CA PRO A 98 -8.89 3.12 6.29
C PRO A 98 -10.26 2.78 5.74
N THR A 99 -10.96 1.81 6.34
CA THR A 99 -12.31 1.42 5.92
C THR A 99 -13.32 2.54 6.20
N ILE A 100 -13.19 3.21 7.34
CA ILE A 100 -14.09 4.28 7.76
C ILE A 100 -13.83 5.55 6.94
N TRP A 101 -12.57 6.00 6.90
CA TRP A 101 -12.23 7.24 6.22
C TRP A 101 -12.25 7.10 4.70
N GLY A 102 -11.95 5.93 4.15
CA GLY A 102 -12.12 5.64 2.73
C GLY A 102 -13.56 5.84 2.28
N ALA A 103 -14.51 5.21 2.98
CA ALA A 103 -15.95 5.37 2.76
C ALA A 103 -16.42 6.83 2.84
N LEU A 104 -15.99 7.53 3.89
CA LEU A 104 -16.31 8.95 4.07
C LEU A 104 -15.73 9.79 2.92
N SER A 105 -14.54 9.49 2.45
CA SER A 105 -13.89 10.27 1.38
C SER A 105 -14.50 10.06 0.00
N ASP A 106 -15.11 8.90 -0.23
CA ASP A 106 -15.89 8.64 -1.45
C ASP A 106 -17.22 9.41 -1.45
N SER A 107 -17.77 9.75 -0.28
CA SER A 107 -19.09 10.41 -0.14
C SER A 107 -19.00 11.92 0.07
N TYR A 108 -18.07 12.37 0.92
CA TYR A 108 -17.93 13.77 1.36
C TYR A 108 -16.75 14.50 0.71
N GLY A 109 -16.03 13.84 -0.21
CA GLY A 109 -14.88 14.41 -0.92
C GLY A 109 -13.54 14.06 -0.26
N ARG A 110 -12.47 14.07 -1.07
CA ARG A 110 -11.13 13.66 -0.62
C ARG A 110 -10.51 14.71 0.28
N ARG A 111 -10.68 16.00 -0.06
CA ARG A 111 -10.00 17.10 0.62
C ARG A 111 -10.47 17.27 2.06
N MET A 112 -11.78 17.29 2.29
CA MET A 112 -12.37 17.45 3.62
C MET A 112 -11.92 16.32 4.55
N VAL A 113 -11.93 15.08 4.05
CA VAL A 113 -11.48 13.94 4.84
C VAL A 113 -9.99 14.04 5.18
N TYR A 114 -9.13 14.45 4.24
CA TYR A 114 -7.72 14.71 4.56
C TYR A 114 -7.57 15.73 5.70
N LEU A 115 -8.26 16.87 5.64
CA LEU A 115 -8.17 17.90 6.67
C LEU A 115 -8.61 17.41 8.04
N ILE A 116 -9.71 16.67 8.12
CA ILE A 116 -10.19 16.09 9.37
C ILE A 116 -9.17 15.08 9.91
N THR A 117 -8.72 14.14 9.09
CA THR A 117 -7.78 13.09 9.52
C THR A 117 -6.43 13.65 9.96
N LEU A 118 -5.90 14.65 9.24
CA LEU A 118 -4.64 15.31 9.58
C LEU A 118 -4.78 16.18 10.83
N THR A 119 -5.93 16.83 11.05
CA THR A 119 -6.19 17.59 12.28
C THR A 119 -6.24 16.67 13.49
N ILE A 120 -6.94 15.53 13.39
CA ILE A 120 -6.97 14.50 14.44
C ILE A 120 -5.56 13.99 14.72
N TYR A 121 -4.78 13.71 13.68
CA TYR A 121 -3.39 13.26 13.80
C TYR A 121 -2.50 14.29 14.51
N VAL A 122 -2.52 15.56 14.10
CA VAL A 122 -1.72 16.63 14.72
C VAL A 122 -2.13 16.84 16.17
N GLY A 123 -3.43 16.91 16.46
CA GLY A 123 -3.94 17.02 17.83
C GLY A 123 -3.50 15.86 18.73
N ALA A 124 -3.54 14.63 18.20
CA ALA A 124 -3.03 13.46 18.91
C ALA A 124 -1.52 13.54 19.17
N CYS A 125 -0.72 14.02 18.20
CA CYS A 125 0.71 14.21 18.39
C CYS A 125 1.04 15.26 19.46
N ILE A 126 0.30 16.38 19.51
CA ILE A 126 0.43 17.39 20.57
C ILE A 126 0.13 16.74 21.94
N GLY A 127 -0.97 16.00 22.04
CA GLY A 127 -1.30 15.27 23.26
C GLY A 127 -0.23 14.25 23.67
N LEU A 128 0.37 13.55 22.71
CA LEU A 128 1.42 12.57 22.97
C LEU A 128 2.69 13.25 23.52
N ALA A 129 3.07 14.40 22.95
CA ALA A 129 4.20 15.19 23.43
C ALA A 129 4.00 15.66 24.88
N GLU A 130 2.78 16.04 25.24
CA GLU A 130 2.41 16.51 26.58
C GLU A 130 1.95 15.39 27.53
N SER A 131 2.04 14.13 27.11
CA SER A 131 1.56 13.01 27.93
C SER A 131 2.39 12.85 29.20
N ARG A 132 1.68 12.66 30.33
CA ARG A 132 2.28 12.48 31.67
C ARG A 132 1.93 11.16 32.31
N LYS A 133 0.91 10.47 31.78
CA LYS A 133 0.44 9.18 32.27
C LYS A 133 0.38 8.15 31.14
N TYR A 134 0.65 6.89 31.48
CA TYR A 134 0.64 5.78 30.52
C TYR A 134 -0.71 5.63 29.76
N TYR A 135 -1.84 5.78 30.44
CA TYR A 135 -3.16 5.66 29.78
C TYR A 135 -3.38 6.74 28.72
N GLN A 136 -2.82 7.95 28.91
CA GLN A 136 -2.89 9.03 27.93
C GLN A 136 -2.11 8.62 26.68
N LEU A 137 -0.89 8.11 26.86
CA LEU A 137 -0.05 7.60 25.78
C LEU A 137 -0.80 6.52 24.97
N LEU A 138 -1.43 5.56 25.65
CA LEU A 138 -2.17 4.47 25.01
C LEU A 138 -3.36 4.97 24.17
N ILE A 139 -4.22 5.81 24.76
CA ILE A 139 -5.40 6.36 24.08
C ILE A 139 -4.98 7.26 22.93
N LEU A 140 -4.01 8.14 23.14
CA LEU A 140 -3.57 9.06 22.10
C LEU A 140 -2.85 8.36 20.95
N ARG A 141 -2.20 7.21 21.19
CA ARG A 141 -1.67 6.36 20.10
C ARG A 141 -2.79 5.76 19.24
N ALA A 142 -3.93 5.40 19.84
CA ALA A 142 -5.12 4.98 19.08
C ALA A 142 -5.65 6.12 18.18
N VAL A 143 -5.78 7.33 18.76
CA VAL A 143 -6.26 8.52 18.04
C VAL A 143 -5.28 8.92 16.93
N GLN A 144 -3.98 8.89 17.21
CA GLN A 144 -2.92 9.18 16.23
C GLN A 144 -3.00 8.23 15.02
N SER A 145 -3.15 6.92 15.26
CA SER A 145 -3.31 5.93 14.20
C SER A 145 -4.59 6.14 13.39
N THR A 146 -5.69 6.50 14.06
CA THR A 146 -6.97 6.76 13.39
C THR A 146 -6.84 7.90 12.38
N GLY A 147 -6.12 8.98 12.72
CA GLY A 147 -5.87 10.09 11.80
C GLY A 147 -4.83 9.78 10.71
N SER A 148 -3.76 9.03 11.01
CA SER A 148 -2.68 8.82 10.04
C SER A 148 -2.93 7.67 9.06
N ALA A 149 -3.46 6.53 9.51
CA ALA A 149 -3.51 5.28 8.74
C ALA A 149 -4.23 5.42 7.39
N SER A 150 -5.27 6.24 7.35
CA SER A 150 -6.14 6.41 6.19
C SER A 150 -5.50 7.19 5.05
N THR A 151 -4.50 8.02 5.34
CA THR A 151 -3.82 8.85 4.33
C THR A 151 -3.20 8.03 3.19
N ILE A 152 -2.81 6.78 3.46
CA ILE A 152 -2.30 5.84 2.45
C ILE A 152 -3.42 5.42 1.48
N ALA A 153 -4.58 5.01 2.01
CA ALA A 153 -5.72 4.60 1.20
C ALA A 153 -6.32 5.78 0.42
N LEU A 154 -6.46 6.94 1.07
CA LEU A 154 -6.90 8.18 0.45
C LEU A 154 -5.96 8.61 -0.68
N GLY A 155 -4.65 8.49 -0.48
CA GLY A 155 -3.65 8.89 -1.47
C GLY A 155 -3.72 8.04 -2.73
N ALA A 156 -3.87 6.73 -2.58
CA ALA A 156 -4.11 5.83 -3.71
C ALA A 156 -5.39 6.19 -4.47
N GLY A 157 -6.47 6.57 -3.76
CA GLY A 157 -7.72 7.07 -4.35
C GLY A 157 -7.51 8.36 -5.15
N VAL A 158 -6.84 9.35 -4.56
CA VAL A 158 -6.53 10.63 -5.23
C VAL A 158 -5.69 10.42 -6.49
N VAL A 159 -4.65 9.57 -6.44
CA VAL A 159 -3.86 9.22 -7.63
C VAL A 159 -4.78 8.63 -8.71
N GLY A 160 -5.71 7.76 -8.33
CA GLY A 160 -6.73 7.21 -9.22
C GLY A 160 -7.66 8.25 -9.85
N ASP A 161 -8.05 9.28 -9.08
CA ASP A 161 -8.96 10.34 -9.49
C ASP A 161 -8.32 11.35 -10.46
N VAL A 162 -7.02 11.63 -10.31
CA VAL A 162 -6.31 12.67 -11.08
C VAL A 162 -5.54 12.16 -12.31
N THR A 163 -5.25 10.85 -12.37
CA THR A 163 -4.44 10.25 -13.44
C THR A 163 -5.27 9.48 -14.46
N THR A 164 -4.83 9.49 -15.73
CA THR A 164 -5.38 8.56 -16.74
C THR A 164 -4.81 7.16 -16.58
N ARG A 165 -5.43 6.17 -17.23
CA ARG A 165 -5.00 4.76 -17.11
C ARG A 165 -3.56 4.55 -17.59
N GLU A 166 -3.12 5.32 -18.58
CA GLU A 166 -1.83 5.20 -19.25
C GLU A 166 -0.69 5.74 -18.39
N GLU A 167 -0.90 6.84 -17.66
CA GLU A 167 0.14 7.49 -16.84
C GLU A 167 0.09 7.08 -15.35
N ARG A 168 -0.99 6.43 -14.90
CA ARG A 168 -1.24 6.06 -13.49
C ARG A 168 -0.10 5.25 -12.87
N GLY A 169 0.52 4.35 -13.63
CA GLY A 169 1.60 3.49 -13.14
C GLY A 169 2.81 4.29 -12.64
N GLY A 170 3.24 5.30 -13.39
CA GLY A 170 4.39 6.14 -13.00
C GLY A 170 4.12 6.96 -11.73
N TYR A 171 2.93 7.56 -11.64
CA TYR A 171 2.51 8.32 -10.47
C TYR A 171 2.29 7.47 -9.23
N MET A 172 1.70 6.28 -9.38
CA MET A 172 1.61 5.30 -8.30
C MET A 172 3.02 4.85 -7.85
N GLY A 173 3.96 4.68 -8.78
CA GLY A 173 5.35 4.37 -8.47
C GLY A 173 6.00 5.44 -7.56
N TRP A 174 5.83 6.71 -7.89
CA TRP A 174 6.28 7.83 -7.05
C TRP A 174 5.60 7.84 -5.68
N PHE A 175 4.28 7.62 -5.65
CA PHE A 175 3.53 7.55 -4.41
C PHE A 175 4.04 6.44 -3.49
N GLN A 176 4.27 5.24 -4.03
CA GLN A 176 4.80 4.10 -3.29
C GLN A 176 6.26 4.33 -2.85
N ALA A 177 7.10 4.95 -3.69
CA ALA A 177 8.48 5.28 -3.32
C ALA A 177 8.53 6.20 -2.08
N GLY A 178 7.65 7.19 -2.00
CA GLY A 178 7.55 8.06 -0.82
C GLY A 178 7.05 7.36 0.45
N LEU A 179 6.44 6.19 0.34
CA LEU A 179 6.08 5.36 1.51
C LEU A 179 7.27 4.56 2.06
N LEU A 180 8.26 4.23 1.22
CA LEU A 180 9.41 3.39 1.60
C LEU A 180 10.47 4.17 2.38
N VAL A 181 10.75 5.42 1.98
CA VAL A 181 11.78 6.25 2.64
C VAL A 181 11.50 6.43 4.16
N PRO A 182 10.26 6.73 4.60
CA PRO A 182 9.92 6.81 6.01
C PRO A 182 10.20 5.55 6.84
N LEU A 183 10.20 4.34 6.25
CA LEU A 183 10.48 3.11 7.00
C LEU A 183 11.94 3.10 7.49
N ALA A 184 12.87 3.58 6.67
CA ALA A 184 14.28 3.68 7.03
C ALA A 184 14.57 4.93 7.87
N ALA A 185 13.99 6.07 7.49
CA ALA A 185 14.26 7.35 8.14
C ALA A 185 13.65 7.47 9.55
N GLY A 186 12.47 6.88 9.77
CA GLY A 186 11.73 6.99 11.03
C GLY A 186 12.57 6.63 12.25
N PRO A 187 13.10 5.39 12.36
CA PRO A 187 13.87 4.99 13.54
C PRO A 187 15.15 5.83 13.75
N ILE A 188 15.80 6.29 12.69
CA ILE A 188 16.99 7.14 12.79
C ILE A 188 16.62 8.48 13.43
N LEU A 189 15.55 9.11 12.93
CA LEU A 189 15.04 10.37 13.48
C LEU A 189 14.57 10.18 14.92
N GLY A 190 13.87 9.08 15.22
CA GLY A 190 13.37 8.79 16.56
C GLY A 190 14.48 8.63 17.59
N GLY A 191 15.49 7.82 17.27
CA GLY A 191 16.66 7.62 18.13
C GLY A 191 17.54 8.86 18.28
N GLY A 192 17.71 9.63 17.20
CA GLY A 192 18.48 10.88 17.22
C GLY A 192 17.80 11.98 18.05
N LEU A 193 16.51 12.20 17.81
CA LEU A 193 15.71 13.19 18.54
C LEU A 193 15.60 12.83 20.03
N SER A 194 15.29 11.57 20.34
CA SER A 194 15.16 11.15 21.75
C SER A 194 16.47 11.21 22.50
N GLY A 195 17.57 10.77 21.89
CA GLY A 195 18.89 10.79 22.53
C GLY A 195 19.46 12.20 22.74
N GLY A 196 19.12 13.17 21.88
CA GLY A 196 19.61 14.54 21.99
C GLY A 196 18.68 15.50 22.76
N LEU A 197 17.39 15.50 22.43
CA LEU A 197 16.39 16.47 22.91
C LEU A 197 15.33 15.83 23.82
N GLY A 198 15.44 14.54 24.13
CA GLY A 198 14.48 13.77 24.92
C GLY A 198 13.30 13.26 24.08
N TRP A 199 12.63 12.21 24.58
CA TRP A 199 11.58 11.48 23.82
C TRP A 199 10.40 12.35 23.35
N ARG A 200 10.08 13.44 24.07
CA ARG A 200 8.99 14.36 23.69
C ARG A 200 9.24 15.06 22.35
N SER A 201 10.51 15.31 22.02
CA SER A 201 10.90 15.95 20.77
C SER A 201 10.49 15.12 19.54
N VAL A 202 10.38 13.79 19.68
CA VAL A 202 9.89 12.89 18.62
C VAL A 202 8.46 13.25 18.22
N PHE A 203 7.58 13.46 19.21
CA PHE A 203 6.20 13.83 18.94
C PHE A 203 6.07 15.27 18.44
N TRP A 204 6.86 16.20 18.96
CA TRP A 204 6.91 17.57 18.43
C TRP A 204 7.40 17.63 16.98
N ALA A 205 8.37 16.79 16.59
CA ALA A 205 8.78 16.69 15.19
C ALA A 205 7.63 16.19 14.29
N LEU A 206 6.82 15.25 14.78
CA LEU A 206 5.61 14.79 14.08
C LEU A 206 4.53 15.88 14.02
N VAL A 207 4.39 16.72 15.06
CA VAL A 207 3.50 17.90 15.04
C VAL A 207 3.93 18.89 13.97
N ILE A 208 5.22 19.21 13.88
CA ILE A 208 5.75 20.13 12.87
C ILE A 208 5.52 19.57 11.48
N PHE A 209 5.92 18.31 11.24
CA PHE A 209 5.77 17.68 9.93
C PHE A 209 4.30 17.54 9.53
N GLY A 210 3.45 17.04 10.44
CA GLY A 210 2.01 16.92 10.23
C GLY A 210 1.31 18.26 10.04
N GLY A 211 1.70 19.28 10.80
CA GLY A 211 1.17 20.64 10.69
C GLY A 211 1.50 21.29 9.35
N VAL A 212 2.75 21.17 8.89
CA VAL A 212 3.17 21.65 7.56
C VAL A 212 2.36 20.95 6.47
N VAL A 213 2.19 19.63 6.54
CA VAL A 213 1.39 18.88 5.57
C VAL A 213 -0.10 19.27 5.65
N LEU A 214 -0.66 19.45 6.85
CA LEU A 214 -2.05 19.89 7.05
C LEU A 214 -2.30 21.26 6.41
N VAL A 215 -1.41 22.23 6.65
CA VAL A 215 -1.50 23.56 6.03
C VAL A 215 -1.34 23.47 4.52
N ALA A 216 -0.34 22.72 4.03
CA ALA A 216 -0.12 22.55 2.60
C ALA A 216 -1.31 21.89 1.89
N VAL A 217 -1.91 20.86 2.49
CA VAL A 217 -3.13 20.23 1.99
C VAL A 217 -4.32 21.19 2.05
N GLY A 218 -4.48 21.95 3.13
CA GLY A 218 -5.54 22.95 3.26
C GLY A 218 -5.48 24.04 2.20
N VAL A 219 -4.28 24.52 1.89
CA VAL A 219 -4.07 25.60 0.92
C VAL A 219 -4.09 25.07 -0.51
N PHE A 220 -3.34 24.01 -0.81
CA PHE A 220 -3.00 23.61 -2.18
C PHE A 220 -3.74 22.38 -2.70
N LEU A 221 -4.33 21.51 -1.86
CA LEU A 221 -5.04 20.35 -2.39
C LEU A 221 -6.46 20.75 -2.83
N PRO A 222 -6.79 20.74 -4.14
CA PRO A 222 -8.15 20.96 -4.60
C PRO A 222 -9.00 19.70 -4.35
N GLU A 223 -10.32 19.83 -4.45
CA GLU A 223 -11.18 18.64 -4.47
C GLU A 223 -10.93 17.82 -5.75
N THR A 224 -10.70 16.52 -5.58
CA THR A 224 -10.33 15.61 -6.67
C THR A 224 -11.50 14.73 -7.13
N LEU A 225 -12.50 14.53 -6.26
CA LEU A 225 -13.67 13.73 -6.57
C LEU A 225 -14.54 14.45 -7.62
N LYS A 226 -14.73 13.84 -8.80
CA LYS A 226 -15.38 14.48 -9.96
C LYS A 226 -16.77 15.06 -9.65
N GLY A 227 -17.63 14.30 -8.96
CA GLY A 227 -19.00 14.73 -8.66
C GLY A 227 -19.07 15.96 -7.75
N LEU A 228 -18.23 16.02 -6.72
CA LEU A 228 -18.18 17.16 -5.79
C LEU A 228 -17.38 18.33 -6.34
N ARG A 229 -16.32 18.08 -7.13
CA ARG A 229 -15.45 19.11 -7.71
C ARG A 229 -16.24 20.09 -8.60
N ASP A 230 -17.15 19.57 -9.41
CA ASP A 230 -17.88 20.35 -10.40
C ASP A 230 -19.13 21.04 -9.79
N GLY A 231 -19.45 20.77 -8.52
CA GLY A 231 -20.62 21.30 -7.80
C GLY A 231 -20.41 22.64 -7.05
N GLY A 232 -19.22 23.24 -7.09
CA GLY A 232 -18.99 24.63 -6.65
C GLY A 232 -19.20 24.97 -5.16
N GLY A 233 -19.37 23.98 -4.27
CA GLY A 233 -19.60 24.19 -2.84
C GLY A 233 -18.39 24.77 -2.08
N TRP A 234 -18.60 25.36 -0.89
CA TRP A 234 -17.52 25.95 -0.07
C TRP A 234 -16.36 24.97 0.22
N TYR A 235 -16.63 23.67 0.24
CA TYR A 235 -15.65 22.59 0.43
C TYR A 235 -14.68 22.40 -0.75
N THR A 236 -14.99 22.90 -1.95
CA THR A 236 -14.12 22.78 -3.14
C THR A 236 -13.06 23.89 -3.24
N ARG A 237 -13.19 24.99 -2.46
CA ARG A 237 -12.37 26.21 -2.59
C ARG A 237 -10.95 26.06 -2.03
N SER A 238 -9.99 25.67 -2.87
CA SER A 238 -8.54 25.72 -2.63
C SER A 238 -7.94 26.89 -3.41
N VAL A 239 -6.75 27.40 -3.04
CA VAL A 239 -6.06 28.43 -3.83
C VAL A 239 -5.92 28.02 -5.29
N LEU A 240 -5.72 26.72 -5.56
CA LEU A 240 -5.65 26.17 -6.91
C LEU A 240 -7.00 26.17 -7.64
N SER A 241 -8.12 26.03 -6.93
CA SER A 241 -9.45 26.14 -7.55
C SER A 241 -9.83 27.61 -7.77
N ILE A 242 -9.48 28.49 -6.84
CA ILE A 242 -9.70 29.95 -6.94
C ILE A 242 -8.90 30.52 -8.12
N CYS A 243 -7.58 30.26 -8.20
CA CYS A 243 -6.76 30.69 -9.33
C CYS A 243 -7.26 30.14 -10.68
N ARG A 244 -7.94 28.98 -10.66
CA ARG A 244 -8.55 28.41 -11.87
C ARG A 244 -9.86 29.10 -12.23
N GLU A 245 -10.71 29.42 -11.26
CA GLU A 245 -11.92 30.23 -11.46
C GLU A 245 -11.57 31.62 -11.98
N THR A 246 -10.52 32.27 -11.43
CA THR A 246 -10.05 33.56 -11.94
C THR A 246 -9.45 33.47 -13.35
N ARG A 247 -8.85 32.32 -13.71
CA ARG A 247 -8.32 32.07 -15.07
C ARG A 247 -9.39 31.68 -16.09
N LYS A 248 -10.47 31.04 -15.66
CA LYS A 248 -11.65 30.75 -16.49
C LYS A 248 -12.57 31.97 -16.65
N GLY A 249 -12.68 32.81 -15.62
CA GLY A 249 -13.39 34.09 -15.64
C GLY A 249 -12.76 35.18 -16.53
N GLY A 250 -11.88 34.80 -17.46
CA GLY A 250 -11.32 35.68 -18.49
C GLY A 250 -11.47 35.13 -19.91
N ILE A 251 -12.21 34.03 -20.13
CA ILE A 251 -12.38 33.42 -21.47
C ILE A 251 -13.84 33.16 -21.88
N GLU A 252 -14.85 33.28 -21.01
CA GLU A 252 -16.26 33.13 -21.43
C GLU A 252 -17.14 34.22 -20.81
N ASP A 253 -17.01 35.44 -21.32
CA ASP A 253 -18.16 36.30 -21.58
C ASP A 253 -18.33 36.29 -23.11
N VAL A 254 -19.56 36.09 -23.59
CA VAL A 254 -19.96 35.88 -25.00
C VAL A 254 -19.88 34.42 -25.47
N GLU A 255 -20.83 33.58 -25.03
CA GLU A 255 -21.93 33.15 -25.92
C GLU A 255 -23.00 32.37 -25.16
N ASN A 256 -24.11 33.05 -24.91
CA ASN A 256 -25.50 32.59 -24.91
C ASN A 256 -25.81 31.10 -24.65
N GLY A 257 -26.72 30.90 -23.69
CA GLY A 257 -27.73 29.86 -23.85
C GLY A 257 -28.06 29.15 -22.56
N VAL A 258 -29.11 29.62 -21.90
CA VAL A 258 -29.97 28.77 -21.07
C VAL A 258 -30.47 27.64 -21.98
N GLN A 259 -29.73 26.54 -22.06
CA GLN A 259 -30.28 25.25 -22.41
C GLN A 259 -30.37 24.45 -21.13
N GLU A 260 -31.60 24.30 -20.65
CA GLU A 260 -32.01 23.22 -19.76
C GLU A 260 -31.39 21.91 -20.27
N ILE A 261 -30.40 21.40 -19.54
CA ILE A 261 -30.06 19.98 -19.62
C ILE A 261 -30.98 19.26 -18.64
N GLU A 262 -32.25 19.13 -19.03
CA GLU A 262 -32.99 17.91 -18.71
C GLU A 262 -32.29 16.77 -19.46
N GLY A 263 -31.40 16.05 -18.77
CA GLY A 263 -30.54 15.08 -19.44
C GLY A 263 -29.85 14.14 -18.47
N THR A 264 -30.61 13.22 -17.91
CA THR A 264 -30.10 12.02 -17.24
C THR A 264 -29.14 12.29 -16.09
N GLY A 265 -29.69 12.78 -14.98
CA GLY A 265 -29.15 12.47 -13.67
C GLY A 265 -29.14 10.94 -13.52
N LYS A 266 -28.05 10.29 -13.95
CA LYS A 266 -27.73 8.93 -13.51
C LYS A 266 -27.70 9.04 -11.99
N LYS A 267 -28.81 8.64 -11.37
CA LYS A 267 -28.98 8.38 -9.95
C LYS A 267 -27.63 7.87 -9.46
N GLU A 268 -26.90 8.72 -8.73
CA GLU A 268 -25.65 8.30 -8.13
C GLU A 268 -26.01 6.99 -7.42
N SER A 269 -25.41 5.90 -7.90
CA SER A 269 -25.53 4.62 -7.24
C SER A 269 -25.11 4.93 -5.82
N LYS A 270 -26.07 4.94 -4.89
CA LYS A 270 -25.80 4.94 -3.45
C LYS A 270 -24.76 3.85 -3.29
N VAL A 271 -23.51 4.23 -3.09
CA VAL A 271 -22.45 3.29 -2.78
C VAL A 271 -22.95 2.68 -1.48
N GLN A 272 -23.49 1.47 -1.57
CA GLN A 272 -23.86 0.73 -0.37
C GLN A 272 -22.54 0.48 0.35
N LEU A 273 -22.29 1.28 1.37
CA LEU A 273 -21.11 1.23 2.22
C LEU A 273 -21.14 -0.10 2.98
N ASP A 274 -20.65 -1.15 2.35
CA ASP A 274 -20.46 -2.43 3.04
C ASP A 274 -19.14 -2.35 3.82
N PHE A 275 -19.19 -1.73 5.00
CA PHE A 275 -18.08 -1.68 5.95
C PHE A 275 -17.53 -3.07 6.29
N LEU A 276 -18.33 -4.11 6.11
CA LEU A 276 -17.97 -5.51 6.34
C LEU A 276 -17.42 -6.22 5.11
N SER A 277 -17.37 -5.57 3.93
CA SER A 277 -16.84 -6.19 2.70
C SER A 277 -15.39 -6.70 2.84
N PRO A 278 -14.44 -5.95 3.43
CA PRO A 278 -13.10 -6.46 3.68
C PRO A 278 -13.11 -7.68 4.62
N LEU A 279 -13.93 -7.67 5.66
CA LEU A 279 -14.06 -8.78 6.61
C LEU A 279 -14.62 -10.04 5.93
N LYS A 280 -15.70 -9.89 5.16
CA LYS A 280 -16.28 -10.99 4.36
C LYS A 280 -15.26 -11.56 3.36
N MET A 281 -14.38 -10.72 2.82
CA MET A 281 -13.34 -11.14 1.88
C MET A 281 -12.19 -11.90 2.57
N VAL A 282 -11.81 -11.54 3.80
CA VAL A 282 -10.85 -12.34 4.59
C VAL A 282 -11.35 -13.78 4.78
N PHE A 283 -12.66 -13.97 4.96
CA PHE A 283 -13.29 -15.28 5.10
C PHE A 283 -13.73 -15.92 3.77
N SER A 284 -13.37 -15.34 2.63
CA SER A 284 -13.60 -15.98 1.34
C SER A 284 -12.50 -17.01 1.06
N GLY A 285 -12.88 -18.29 1.00
CA GLY A 285 -11.95 -19.42 0.98
C GLY A 285 -10.87 -19.39 -0.12
N GLU A 286 -11.06 -18.60 -1.17
CA GLU A 286 -10.13 -18.48 -2.30
C GLU A 286 -8.87 -17.65 -2.00
N VAL A 287 -8.96 -16.73 -1.03
CA VAL A 287 -7.93 -15.71 -0.73
C VAL A 287 -7.42 -15.80 0.69
N THR A 288 -8.20 -16.46 1.57
CA THR A 288 -7.86 -16.64 2.98
C THR A 288 -6.47 -17.23 3.15
N CYS A 289 -6.11 -18.28 2.41
CA CYS A 289 -4.80 -18.93 2.55
C CYS A 289 -3.63 -17.97 2.30
N ILE A 290 -3.66 -17.23 1.19
CA ILE A 290 -2.56 -16.32 0.84
C ILE A 290 -2.54 -15.05 1.73
N ILE A 291 -3.71 -14.55 2.13
CA ILE A 291 -3.82 -13.41 3.07
C ILE A 291 -3.29 -13.80 4.45
N LEU A 292 -3.68 -14.97 4.96
CA LEU A 292 -3.19 -15.48 6.24
C LEU A 292 -1.69 -15.75 6.20
N PHE A 293 -1.18 -16.33 5.11
CA PHE A 293 0.26 -16.50 4.92
C PHE A 293 1.01 -15.16 5.06
N LEU A 294 0.63 -14.14 4.28
CA LEU A 294 1.31 -12.85 4.34
C LEU A 294 1.13 -12.18 5.72
N SER A 295 -0.03 -12.33 6.35
CA SER A 295 -0.30 -11.76 7.67
C SER A 295 0.60 -12.38 8.75
N LEU A 296 0.83 -13.69 8.72
CA LEU A 296 1.74 -14.38 9.63
C LEU A 296 3.20 -13.97 9.41
N TYR A 297 3.64 -13.91 8.15
CA TYR A 297 5.01 -13.46 7.80
C TYR A 297 5.25 -12.00 8.21
N TYR A 298 4.28 -11.13 7.97
CA TYR A 298 4.34 -9.76 8.44
C TYR A 298 4.36 -9.67 9.97
N THR A 299 3.56 -10.49 10.65
CA THR A 299 3.51 -10.51 12.12
C THR A 299 4.89 -10.80 12.68
N VAL A 300 5.57 -11.84 12.20
CA VAL A 300 6.92 -12.18 12.68
C VAL A 300 7.93 -11.08 12.37
N TRP A 301 7.86 -10.45 11.20
CA TRP A 301 8.69 -9.28 10.90
C TRP A 301 8.44 -8.14 11.90
N GLN A 302 7.18 -7.77 12.09
CA GLN A 302 6.77 -6.68 12.98
C GLN A 302 7.12 -6.93 14.45
N THR A 303 6.92 -8.15 14.95
CA THR A 303 7.26 -8.51 16.33
C THR A 303 8.76 -8.49 16.55
N THR A 304 9.54 -8.96 15.57
CA THR A 304 11.01 -8.93 15.63
C THR A 304 11.52 -7.50 15.73
N ILE A 305 11.03 -6.60 14.87
CA ILE A 305 11.39 -5.17 14.86
C ILE A 305 10.95 -4.47 16.15
N THR A 306 9.79 -4.82 16.70
CA THR A 306 9.32 -4.24 17.97
C THR A 306 10.14 -4.74 19.16
N ALA A 307 10.43 -6.04 19.22
CA ALA A 307 11.23 -6.64 20.28
C ALA A 307 12.70 -6.20 20.22
N MET A 308 13.23 -5.94 19.01
CA MET A 308 14.61 -5.53 18.78
C MET A 308 15.03 -4.35 19.67
N SER A 309 14.21 -3.29 19.78
CA SER A 309 14.54 -2.12 20.61
C SER A 309 14.74 -2.49 22.08
N THR A 310 13.80 -3.24 22.64
CA THR A 310 13.84 -3.67 24.06
C THR A 310 14.98 -4.65 24.31
N LEU A 311 15.15 -5.64 23.42
CA LEU A 311 16.20 -6.66 23.55
C LEU A 311 17.60 -6.08 23.34
N PHE A 312 17.77 -5.09 22.46
CA PHE A 312 19.06 -4.44 22.26
C PHE A 312 19.42 -3.52 23.44
N ALA A 313 18.43 -2.83 24.00
CA ALA A 313 18.60 -2.06 25.23
C ALA A 313 19.02 -2.96 26.39
N SER A 314 18.33 -4.09 26.61
CA SER A 314 18.58 -4.96 27.76
C SER A 314 19.83 -5.85 27.60
N SER A 315 20.10 -6.39 26.41
CA SER A 315 21.23 -7.31 26.17
C SER A 315 22.55 -6.60 25.92
N TYR A 316 22.54 -5.41 25.31
CA TYR A 316 23.75 -4.69 24.91
C TYR A 316 23.88 -3.29 25.52
N GLY A 317 22.91 -2.82 26.31
CA GLY A 317 22.98 -1.50 26.96
C GLY A 317 22.97 -0.33 25.97
N LEU A 318 22.30 -0.49 24.82
CA LEU A 318 22.27 0.57 23.81
C LEU A 318 21.38 1.74 24.24
N SER A 319 21.84 2.96 23.95
CA SER A 319 21.01 4.18 24.03
C SER A 319 20.08 4.30 22.83
N ASP A 320 19.04 5.14 22.95
CA ASP A 320 18.03 5.40 21.90
C ASP A 320 18.65 5.71 20.54
N THR A 321 19.71 6.53 20.50
CA THR A 321 20.40 6.87 19.25
C THR A 321 21.06 5.65 18.62
N LYS A 322 21.75 4.83 19.41
CA LYS A 322 22.38 3.60 18.91
C LYS A 322 21.33 2.60 18.45
N ILE A 323 20.22 2.45 19.19
CA ILE A 323 19.08 1.63 18.78
C ILE A 323 18.52 2.13 17.44
N GLY A 324 18.26 3.44 17.30
CA GLY A 324 17.77 4.04 16.05
C GLY A 324 18.66 3.76 14.85
N LEU A 325 19.98 3.79 15.02
CA LEU A 325 20.95 3.45 13.96
C LEU A 325 20.88 1.98 13.54
N THR A 326 20.57 1.06 14.45
CA THR A 326 20.49 -0.37 14.11
C THR A 326 19.36 -0.69 13.12
N PHE A 327 18.30 0.12 13.08
CA PHE A 327 17.20 -0.03 12.13
C PHE A 327 17.55 0.35 10.68
N ILE A 328 18.70 1.02 10.45
CA ILE A 328 19.18 1.32 9.09
C ILE A 328 19.29 0.03 8.27
N ALA A 329 19.82 -1.03 8.89
CA ALA A 329 19.96 -2.33 8.25
C ALA A 329 18.60 -2.85 7.73
N ASN A 330 17.58 -2.84 8.58
CA ASN A 330 16.23 -3.24 8.18
C ASN A 330 15.63 -2.33 7.10
N GLY A 331 15.75 -1.01 7.25
CA GLY A 331 15.23 -0.05 6.29
C GLY A 331 15.85 -0.18 4.89
N VAL A 332 17.18 -0.34 4.82
CA VAL A 332 17.88 -0.59 3.55
C VAL A 332 17.46 -1.94 2.95
N GLY A 333 17.34 -2.98 3.78
CA GLY A 333 16.80 -4.27 3.36
C GLY A 333 15.42 -4.13 2.72
N CYS A 334 14.49 -3.41 3.35
CA CYS A 334 13.15 -3.15 2.84
C CYS A 334 13.14 -2.44 1.47
N ILE A 335 14.02 -1.44 1.29
CA ILE A 335 14.15 -0.71 0.02
C ILE A 335 14.68 -1.63 -1.08
N LEU A 336 15.77 -2.35 -0.81
CA LEU A 336 16.37 -3.29 -1.76
C LEU A 336 15.41 -4.43 -2.11
N GLY A 337 14.65 -4.94 -1.14
CA GLY A 337 13.65 -5.98 -1.35
C GLY A 337 12.57 -5.58 -2.33
N THR A 338 12.06 -4.36 -2.19
CA THR A 338 11.05 -3.83 -3.12
C THR A 338 11.59 -3.70 -4.54
N ILE A 339 12.79 -3.13 -4.70
CA ILE A 339 13.41 -2.89 -6.02
C ILE A 339 13.78 -4.22 -6.71
N THR A 340 14.45 -5.11 -5.99
CA THR A 340 14.94 -6.38 -6.54
C THR A 340 13.80 -7.34 -6.85
N THR A 341 12.78 -7.41 -5.99
CA THR A 341 11.63 -8.29 -6.21
C THR A 341 10.76 -7.85 -7.36
N GLY A 342 10.52 -6.55 -7.55
CA GLY A 342 9.76 -6.05 -8.70
C GLY A 342 10.38 -6.53 -10.02
N ARG A 343 11.69 -6.33 -10.19
CA ARG A 343 12.43 -6.80 -11.38
C ARG A 343 12.38 -8.32 -11.53
N LEU A 344 12.56 -9.05 -10.43
CA LEU A 344 12.55 -10.51 -10.45
C LEU A 344 11.16 -11.06 -10.85
N LEU A 345 10.08 -10.47 -10.34
CA LEU A 345 8.71 -10.83 -10.66
C LEU A 345 8.39 -10.60 -12.14
N ASP A 346 8.83 -9.49 -12.71
CA ASP A 346 8.60 -9.18 -14.13
C ASP A 346 9.35 -10.14 -15.05
N LEU A 347 10.62 -10.42 -14.75
CA LEU A 347 11.42 -11.38 -15.50
C LEU A 347 10.82 -12.79 -15.44
N ASP A 348 10.40 -13.22 -14.25
CA ASP A 348 9.84 -14.54 -14.06
C ASP A 348 8.49 -14.71 -14.77
N TYR A 349 7.62 -13.71 -14.64
CA TYR A 349 6.32 -13.68 -15.30
C TYR A 349 6.48 -13.69 -16.83
N ALA A 350 7.40 -12.90 -17.38
CA ALA A 350 7.67 -12.84 -18.82
C ALA A 350 8.16 -14.19 -19.35
N ARG A 351 9.05 -14.89 -18.62
CA ARG A 351 9.52 -16.23 -19.00
C ARG A 351 8.39 -17.24 -19.05
N ILE A 352 7.54 -17.27 -18.02
CA ILE A 352 6.44 -18.22 -17.94
C ILE A 352 5.40 -17.93 -19.03
N LYS A 353 5.10 -16.65 -19.27
CA LYS A 353 4.21 -16.22 -20.35
C LYS A 353 4.75 -16.60 -21.73
N ALA A 354 6.06 -16.43 -21.99
CA ALA A 354 6.68 -16.81 -23.25
C ALA A 354 6.64 -18.32 -23.50
N SER A 355 6.74 -19.13 -22.44
CA SER A 355 6.67 -20.59 -22.53
C SER A 355 5.25 -21.17 -22.58
N PHE A 356 4.21 -20.33 -22.43
CA PHE A 356 2.83 -20.77 -22.29
C PHE A 356 2.08 -20.70 -23.63
N THR A 357 1.57 -21.85 -24.09
CA THR A 357 0.87 -22.01 -25.37
C THR A 357 -0.65 -22.20 -25.23
N GLY A 358 -1.18 -22.13 -24.00
CA GLY A 358 -2.60 -22.33 -23.72
C GLY A 358 -3.45 -21.05 -23.83
N THR A 359 -4.74 -21.17 -23.47
CA THR A 359 -5.66 -20.03 -23.41
C THR A 359 -5.33 -19.12 -22.23
N THR A 360 -5.73 -17.85 -22.30
CA THR A 360 -5.57 -16.90 -21.18
C THR A 360 -6.25 -17.36 -19.89
N GLU A 361 -7.34 -18.12 -19.99
CA GLU A 361 -8.06 -18.67 -18.83
C GLU A 361 -7.26 -19.80 -18.14
N ASP A 362 -6.45 -20.55 -18.89
CA ASP A 362 -5.62 -21.65 -18.37
C ASP A 362 -4.24 -21.23 -17.88
N PHE A 363 -3.92 -19.94 -17.94
CA PHE A 363 -2.62 -19.44 -17.51
C PHE A 363 -2.36 -19.78 -16.03
N PRO A 364 -1.22 -20.43 -15.68
CA PRO A 364 -0.91 -20.88 -14.33
C PRO A 364 -0.43 -19.71 -13.46
N LEU A 365 -1.35 -18.79 -13.15
CA LEU A 365 -1.08 -17.53 -12.47
C LEU A 365 -0.41 -17.72 -11.10
N GLU A 366 -0.87 -18.70 -10.32
CA GLU A 366 -0.33 -19.01 -9.00
C GLU A 366 1.15 -19.40 -9.10
N LYS A 367 1.49 -20.27 -10.06
CA LYS A 367 2.88 -20.67 -10.32
C LYS A 367 3.70 -19.48 -10.83
N ALA A 368 3.11 -18.64 -11.68
CA ALA A 368 3.80 -17.49 -12.27
C ALA A 368 4.16 -16.39 -11.27
N ARG A 369 3.33 -16.19 -10.24
CA ARG A 369 3.53 -15.13 -9.25
C ARG A 369 4.16 -15.62 -7.95
N LEU A 370 3.83 -16.83 -7.48
CA LEU A 370 4.25 -17.31 -6.16
C LEU A 370 5.57 -18.11 -6.17
N ARG A 371 6.21 -18.32 -7.33
CA ARG A 371 7.43 -19.15 -7.42
C ARG A 371 8.58 -18.65 -6.55
N THR A 372 8.79 -17.33 -6.48
CA THR A 372 9.89 -16.72 -5.72
C THR A 372 9.62 -16.69 -4.21
N ILE A 373 8.41 -17.02 -3.77
CA ILE A 373 8.01 -16.94 -2.35
C ILE A 373 8.83 -17.90 -1.47
N TRP A 374 9.26 -19.04 -2.02
CA TRP A 374 10.07 -20.05 -1.32
C TRP A 374 11.44 -19.49 -0.93
N LEU A 375 12.09 -18.78 -1.85
CA LEU A 375 13.39 -18.14 -1.62
C LEU A 375 13.30 -17.12 -0.50
N TRP A 376 12.33 -16.20 -0.60
CA TRP A 376 12.17 -15.15 0.39
C TRP A 376 11.73 -15.69 1.75
N SER A 377 10.89 -16.73 1.76
CA SER A 377 10.47 -17.38 2.99
C SER A 377 11.64 -18.03 3.72
N ALA A 378 12.51 -18.75 3.00
CA ALA A 378 13.72 -19.34 3.57
C ALA A 378 14.64 -18.26 4.17
N ALA A 379 14.82 -17.14 3.46
CA ALA A 379 15.60 -16.01 3.95
C ALA A 379 15.02 -15.39 5.23
N GLN A 380 13.70 -15.19 5.30
CA GLN A 380 13.05 -14.64 6.49
C GLN A 380 13.11 -15.60 7.69
N ILE A 381 12.89 -16.90 7.46
CA ILE A 381 13.00 -17.95 8.49
C ILE A 381 14.41 -17.99 9.06
N ALA A 382 15.44 -18.09 8.20
CA ALA A 382 16.83 -18.14 8.62
C ALA A 382 17.22 -16.87 9.39
N SER A 383 16.84 -15.69 8.90
CA SER A 383 17.13 -14.41 9.55
C SER A 383 16.50 -14.32 10.93
N THR A 384 15.24 -14.75 11.08
CA THR A 384 14.51 -14.73 12.36
C THR A 384 15.14 -15.69 13.38
N LEU A 385 15.47 -16.91 12.94
CA LEU A 385 16.08 -17.92 13.81
C LEU A 385 17.45 -17.48 14.32
N VAL A 386 18.31 -17.02 13.41
CA VAL A 386 19.65 -16.53 13.77
C VAL A 386 19.56 -15.29 14.65
N PHE A 387 18.66 -14.36 14.38
CA PHE A 387 18.43 -13.18 15.23
C PHE A 387 18.10 -13.58 16.67
N GLY A 388 17.18 -14.53 16.87
CA GLY A 388 16.77 -14.97 18.20
C GLY A 388 17.90 -15.60 19.01
N TRP A 389 18.61 -16.58 18.42
CA TRP A 389 19.67 -17.29 19.13
C TRP A 389 20.93 -16.45 19.33
N THR A 390 21.24 -15.54 18.42
CA THR A 390 22.38 -14.63 18.59
C THR A 390 22.14 -13.64 19.73
N LEU A 391 20.90 -13.17 19.90
CA LEU A 391 20.50 -12.38 21.07
C LEU A 391 20.54 -13.18 22.37
N ASP A 392 20.00 -14.40 22.37
CA ASP A 392 19.99 -15.29 23.53
C ASP A 392 21.40 -15.59 24.04
N LYS A 393 22.33 -15.86 23.11
CA LYS A 393 23.75 -16.13 23.41
C LYS A 393 24.61 -14.88 23.54
N ARG A 394 24.03 -13.68 23.43
CA ARG A 394 24.74 -12.38 23.46
C ARG A 394 25.95 -12.34 22.52
N VAL A 395 25.78 -12.88 21.32
CA VAL A 395 26.79 -12.82 20.25
C VAL A 395 27.04 -11.35 19.87
N HIS A 396 28.17 -11.07 19.22
CA HIS A 396 28.49 -9.71 18.76
C HIS A 396 27.32 -9.06 17.98
N ILE A 397 26.96 -7.83 18.36
CA ILE A 397 25.78 -7.10 17.89
C ILE A 397 25.66 -6.98 16.36
N ALA A 398 26.78 -7.03 15.63
CA ALA A 398 26.78 -7.01 14.18
C ALA A 398 25.92 -8.13 13.57
N VAL A 399 25.92 -9.33 14.17
CA VAL A 399 25.19 -10.49 13.63
C VAL A 399 23.67 -10.26 13.62
N PRO A 400 23.00 -9.94 14.74
CA PRO A 400 21.56 -9.66 14.72
C PRO A 400 21.20 -8.43 13.87
N ILE A 401 22.07 -7.42 13.75
CA ILE A 401 21.86 -6.29 12.83
C ILE A 401 21.84 -6.77 11.37
N ILE A 402 22.81 -7.60 10.95
CA ILE A 402 22.84 -8.18 9.60
C ILE A 402 21.59 -9.04 9.36
N CYS A 403 21.13 -9.81 10.35
CA CYS A 403 19.88 -10.55 10.25
C CYS A 403 18.68 -9.63 9.99
N THR A 404 18.61 -8.45 10.63
CA THR A 404 17.50 -7.51 10.39
C THR A 404 17.48 -6.93 8.98
N PHE A 405 18.63 -6.83 8.31
CA PHE A 405 18.73 -6.45 6.89
C PHE A 405 18.06 -7.51 5.99
N PHE A 406 18.45 -8.77 6.13
CA PHE A 406 17.86 -9.86 5.36
C PHE A 406 16.39 -10.09 5.71
N LEU A 407 16.01 -9.89 6.97
CA LEU A 407 14.63 -9.91 7.44
C LEU A 407 13.78 -8.84 6.74
N GLY A 408 14.26 -7.60 6.65
CA GLY A 408 13.56 -6.51 5.95
C GLY A 408 13.45 -6.73 4.45
N TRP A 409 14.53 -7.23 3.84
CA TRP A 409 14.55 -7.62 2.44
C TRP A 409 13.50 -8.69 2.17
N ALA A 410 13.56 -9.81 2.88
CA ALA A 410 12.63 -10.91 2.68
C ALA A 410 11.17 -10.53 2.93
N ALA A 411 10.88 -9.78 4.01
CA ALA A 411 9.52 -9.38 4.37
C ALA A 411 8.88 -8.48 3.30
N THR A 412 9.61 -7.49 2.79
CA THR A 412 9.11 -6.61 1.72
C THR A 412 8.96 -7.36 0.40
N SER A 413 9.90 -8.25 0.07
CA SER A 413 9.79 -9.12 -1.11
C SER A 413 8.54 -10.00 -1.06
N ILE A 414 8.27 -10.66 0.07
CA ILE A 414 7.07 -11.49 0.26
C ILE A 414 5.80 -10.65 0.15
N GLN A 415 5.80 -9.44 0.73
CA GLN A 415 4.70 -8.51 0.59
C GLN A 415 4.47 -8.11 -0.86
N SER A 416 5.50 -7.76 -1.64
CA SER A 416 5.39 -7.43 -3.06
C SER A 416 4.87 -8.60 -3.90
N VAL A 417 5.34 -9.81 -3.65
CA VAL A 417 4.87 -11.04 -4.33
C VAL A 417 3.37 -11.24 -4.12
N VAL A 418 2.92 -11.25 -2.86
CA VAL A 418 1.52 -11.54 -2.52
C VAL A 418 0.60 -10.40 -2.96
N THR A 419 0.99 -9.14 -2.76
CA THR A 419 0.17 -8.00 -3.21
C THR A 419 0.00 -7.99 -4.73
N THR A 420 1.05 -8.29 -5.49
CA THR A 420 0.98 -8.42 -6.96
C THR A 420 0.07 -9.58 -7.36
N PHE A 421 0.21 -10.74 -6.71
CA PHE A 421 -0.66 -11.89 -6.96
C PHE A 421 -2.14 -11.56 -6.69
N LEU A 422 -2.45 -10.87 -5.59
CA LEU A 422 -3.83 -10.49 -5.25
C LEU A 422 -4.43 -9.53 -6.29
N VAL A 423 -3.64 -8.57 -6.79
CA VAL A 423 -4.11 -7.64 -7.82
C VAL A 423 -4.44 -8.37 -9.12
N ASP A 424 -3.57 -9.29 -9.54
CA ASP A 424 -3.77 -10.06 -10.78
C ASP A 424 -4.89 -11.09 -10.66
N ALA A 425 -4.97 -11.79 -9.52
CA ALA A 425 -5.98 -12.82 -9.29
C ALA A 425 -7.39 -12.25 -9.09
N PHE A 426 -7.52 -10.96 -8.75
CA PHE A 426 -8.79 -10.27 -8.46
C PHE A 426 -8.93 -8.98 -9.28
N SER A 427 -8.71 -9.06 -10.59
CA SER A 427 -8.94 -7.97 -11.53
C SER A 427 -10.43 -7.54 -11.52
N GLY A 428 -10.74 -6.50 -10.75
CA GLY A 428 -12.09 -5.98 -10.52
C GLY A 428 -12.50 -5.84 -9.05
N ARG A 429 -11.83 -6.56 -8.13
CA ARG A 429 -12.03 -6.46 -6.66
C ARG A 429 -10.72 -6.30 -5.90
N SER A 430 -9.66 -5.88 -6.59
CA SER A 430 -8.30 -5.74 -6.05
C SER A 430 -8.22 -4.79 -4.86
N ALA A 431 -8.95 -3.67 -4.89
CA ALA A 431 -9.01 -2.74 -3.77
C ALA A 431 -9.55 -3.39 -2.49
N SER A 432 -10.63 -4.19 -2.60
CA SER A 432 -11.17 -4.95 -1.47
C SER A 432 -10.20 -6.03 -0.98
N ALA A 433 -9.49 -6.70 -1.90
CA ALA A 433 -8.48 -7.70 -1.56
C ALA A 433 -7.31 -7.08 -0.78
N THR A 434 -6.82 -5.93 -1.22
CA THR A 434 -5.75 -5.18 -0.55
C THR A 434 -6.19 -4.66 0.81
N ALA A 435 -7.44 -4.18 0.94
CA ALA A 435 -8.00 -3.76 2.23
C ALA A 435 -8.12 -4.94 3.21
N ALA A 436 -8.65 -6.08 2.75
CA ALA A 436 -8.75 -7.31 3.54
C ALA A 436 -7.37 -7.78 4.01
N LEU A 437 -6.38 -7.76 3.11
CA LEU A 437 -5.00 -8.07 3.44
C LEU A 437 -4.44 -7.14 4.51
N ASN A 438 -4.58 -5.82 4.35
CA ASN A 438 -4.05 -4.85 5.32
C ASN A 438 -4.71 -5.03 6.70
N MET A 439 -6.01 -5.26 6.72
CA MET A 439 -6.77 -5.48 7.95
C MET A 439 -6.29 -6.76 8.67
N ALA A 440 -6.23 -7.90 7.97
CA ALA A 440 -5.75 -9.16 8.55
C ALA A 440 -4.31 -9.05 9.05
N ARG A 441 -3.44 -8.43 8.26
CA ARG A 441 -2.03 -8.17 8.58
C ARG A 441 -1.87 -7.36 9.87
N CYS A 442 -2.63 -6.27 10.00
CA CYS A 442 -2.54 -5.39 11.16
C CYS A 442 -3.12 -6.03 12.43
N LEU A 443 -4.24 -6.76 12.32
CA LEU A 443 -4.86 -7.43 13.47
C LEU A 443 -3.99 -8.57 14.03
N ILE A 444 -3.50 -9.46 13.16
CA ILE A 444 -2.62 -10.56 13.57
C ILE A 444 -1.28 -10.00 14.07
N GLY A 445 -0.75 -8.97 13.39
CA GLY A 445 0.46 -8.26 13.80
C GLY A 445 0.34 -7.62 15.19
N ALA A 446 -0.81 -7.01 15.49
CA ALA A 446 -1.09 -6.42 16.79
C ALA A 446 -1.06 -7.49 17.91
N GLY A 447 -1.70 -8.64 17.67
CA GLY A 447 -1.70 -9.77 18.59
C GLY A 447 -0.30 -10.34 18.82
N GLY A 448 0.47 -10.58 17.76
CA GLY A 448 1.85 -11.02 17.88
C GLY A 448 2.73 -10.04 18.65
N THR A 449 2.55 -8.73 18.41
CA THR A 449 3.35 -7.67 19.06
C THR A 449 3.06 -7.56 20.55
N ALA A 450 1.81 -7.78 20.95
CA ALA A 450 1.43 -7.83 22.36
C ALA A 450 2.03 -9.05 23.08
N GLY A 451 2.09 -10.20 22.40
CA GLY A 451 2.53 -11.46 22.99
C GLY A 451 4.04 -11.69 23.01
N ILE A 452 4.82 -11.02 22.16
CA ILE A 452 6.23 -11.39 21.94
C ILE A 452 7.12 -11.30 23.19
N LEU A 453 6.98 -10.24 24.00
CA LEU A 453 7.79 -10.06 25.22
C LEU A 453 7.35 -11.00 26.35
N PRO A 454 6.03 -11.16 26.66
CA PRO A 454 5.58 -12.18 27.61
C PRO A 454 6.04 -13.60 27.26
N ILE A 455 6.02 -13.95 25.96
CA ILE A 455 6.52 -15.25 25.51
C ILE A 455 8.03 -15.34 25.76
N ALA A 456 8.79 -14.28 25.44
CA ALA A 456 10.23 -14.23 25.70
C ALA A 456 10.59 -14.33 27.19
N GLU A 457 9.80 -13.75 28.08
CA GLU A 457 9.94 -13.88 29.54
C GLU A 457 9.67 -15.31 30.00
N GLY A 458 8.72 -16.02 29.37
CA GLY A 458 8.32 -17.37 29.76
C GLY A 458 9.22 -18.49 29.25
N ILE A 459 9.65 -18.44 27.98
CA ILE A 459 10.43 -19.52 27.33
C ILE A 459 11.85 -19.11 26.90
N GLY A 460 12.23 -17.85 27.11
CA GLY A 460 13.52 -17.30 26.67
C GLY A 460 13.50 -16.75 25.24
N VAL A 461 14.46 -15.89 24.94
CA VAL A 461 14.54 -15.15 23.66
C VAL A 461 14.78 -16.09 22.48
N GLY A 462 15.75 -17.01 22.60
CA GLY A 462 16.08 -17.94 21.52
C GLY A 462 14.90 -18.85 21.13
N TRP A 463 14.22 -19.42 22.12
CA TRP A 463 13.05 -20.26 21.89
C TRP A 463 11.83 -19.49 21.38
N THR A 464 11.66 -18.24 21.78
CA THR A 464 10.58 -17.38 21.27
C THR A 464 10.68 -17.18 19.77
N PHE A 465 11.86 -16.83 19.27
CA PHE A 465 12.05 -16.68 17.82
C PHE A 465 12.10 -18.01 17.09
N THR A 466 12.49 -19.10 17.76
CA THR A 466 12.34 -20.48 17.23
C THR A 466 10.86 -20.82 17.03
N LEU A 467 10.00 -20.50 18.00
CA LEU A 467 8.54 -20.64 17.90
C LEU A 467 7.98 -19.78 16.74
N CYS A 468 8.44 -18.53 16.60
CA CYS A 468 8.08 -17.69 15.45
C CYS A 468 8.43 -18.36 14.12
N THR A 469 9.63 -18.97 14.01
CA THR A 469 10.01 -19.69 12.79
C THR A 469 9.15 -20.93 12.54
N GLY A 470 8.70 -21.62 13.59
CA GLY A 470 7.70 -22.69 13.49
C GLY A 470 6.39 -22.22 12.86
N PHE A 471 5.88 -21.05 13.26
CA PHE A 471 4.71 -20.44 12.61
C PHE A 471 4.97 -20.10 11.14
N LEU A 472 6.16 -19.59 10.80
CA LEU A 472 6.54 -19.30 9.41
C LEU A 472 6.60 -20.57 8.54
N PHE A 473 7.14 -21.67 9.07
CA PHE A 473 7.14 -22.97 8.40
C PHE A 473 5.72 -23.51 8.22
N ALA A 474 4.88 -23.45 9.25
CA ALA A 474 3.47 -23.86 9.15
C ALA A 474 2.72 -23.04 8.08
N ALA A 475 2.98 -21.74 8.02
CA ALA A 475 2.36 -20.85 7.03
C ALA A 475 2.74 -21.21 5.58
N LEU A 476 3.89 -21.85 5.32
CA LEU A 476 4.22 -22.36 3.98
C LEU A 476 3.20 -23.41 3.48
N GLY A 477 2.57 -24.15 4.39
CA GLY A 477 1.46 -25.05 4.04
C GLY A 477 0.30 -24.31 3.36
N LEU A 478 0.00 -23.08 3.79
CA LEU A 478 -1.04 -22.24 3.18
C LEU A 478 -0.69 -21.84 1.74
N VAL A 479 0.60 -21.62 1.46
CA VAL A 479 1.08 -21.36 0.09
C VAL A 479 0.92 -22.61 -0.77
N LEU A 480 1.27 -23.80 -0.26
CA LEU A 480 1.07 -25.06 -0.99
C LEU A 480 -0.40 -25.28 -1.34
N VAL A 481 -1.29 -25.02 -0.38
CA VAL A 481 -2.74 -25.10 -0.61
C VAL A 481 -3.15 -24.09 -1.69
N GLN A 482 -2.71 -22.84 -1.61
CA GLN A 482 -3.01 -21.82 -2.62
C GLN A 482 -2.50 -22.23 -4.01
N MET A 483 -1.27 -22.76 -4.11
CA MET A 483 -0.68 -23.16 -5.39
C MET A 483 -1.38 -24.37 -6.01
N ARG A 484 -1.93 -25.30 -5.20
CA ARG A 484 -2.63 -26.48 -5.69
C ARG A 484 -4.11 -26.23 -5.98
N CYS A 485 -4.79 -25.47 -5.13
CA CYS A 485 -6.24 -25.29 -5.18
C CYS A 485 -6.67 -23.95 -5.79
N GLY A 486 -5.79 -22.94 -5.80
CA GLY A 486 -6.11 -21.56 -6.21
C GLY A 486 -6.68 -21.45 -7.62
N SER A 487 -6.11 -22.17 -8.59
CA SER A 487 -6.61 -22.16 -9.97
C SER A 487 -8.05 -22.69 -10.07
N ARG A 488 -8.38 -23.75 -9.32
CA ARG A 488 -9.75 -24.28 -9.27
C ARG A 488 -10.73 -23.27 -8.65
N TRP A 489 -10.34 -22.69 -7.52
CA TRP A 489 -11.13 -21.66 -6.84
C TRP A 489 -11.41 -20.46 -7.74
N ARG A 490 -10.40 -19.98 -8.46
CA ARG A 490 -10.54 -18.87 -9.41
C ARG A 490 -11.51 -19.19 -10.55
N LYS A 491 -11.40 -20.36 -11.17
CA LYS A 491 -12.32 -20.79 -12.23
C LYS A 491 -13.77 -20.86 -11.74
N THR A 492 -14.01 -21.49 -10.58
CA THR A 492 -15.35 -21.56 -9.97
C THR A 492 -15.93 -20.17 -9.67
N ARG A 493 -15.11 -19.20 -9.26
CA ARG A 493 -15.56 -17.82 -9.06
C ARG A 493 -15.99 -17.15 -10.36
N GLU A 494 -15.14 -17.24 -11.37
CA GLU A 494 -15.38 -16.62 -12.68
C GLU A 494 -16.66 -17.17 -13.32
N GLU A 495 -16.93 -18.47 -13.16
CA GLU A 495 -18.19 -19.11 -13.55
C GLU A 495 -19.39 -18.52 -12.78
N LYS A 496 -19.34 -18.47 -11.45
CA LYS A 496 -20.41 -17.88 -10.62
C LYS A 496 -20.67 -16.41 -10.94
N GLU A 497 -19.63 -15.64 -11.27
CA GLU A 497 -19.77 -14.24 -11.68
C GLU A 497 -20.40 -14.11 -13.07
N LYS A 498 -20.04 -14.99 -14.02
CA LYS A 498 -20.69 -15.08 -15.34
C LYS A 498 -22.18 -15.41 -15.17
N GLU A 499 -22.53 -16.39 -14.34
CA GLU A 499 -23.92 -16.77 -14.03
C GLU A 499 -24.74 -15.62 -13.41
N ARG A 500 -24.20 -14.95 -12.37
CA ARG A 500 -24.89 -13.81 -11.74
C ARG A 500 -25.16 -12.67 -12.72
N LYS A 501 -24.23 -12.41 -13.65
CA LYS A 501 -24.41 -11.38 -14.69
C LYS A 501 -25.50 -11.77 -15.70
N VAL A 502 -25.69 -13.06 -15.97
CA VAL A 502 -26.78 -13.56 -16.82
C VAL A 502 -28.13 -13.43 -16.10
N VAL A 503 -28.20 -13.79 -14.82
CA VAL A 503 -29.43 -13.67 -14.02
C VAL A 503 -29.84 -12.22 -13.82
N SER A 504 -28.91 -11.31 -13.56
CA SER A 504 -29.20 -9.87 -13.37
C SER A 504 -29.63 -9.14 -14.66
N LYS A 505 -29.46 -9.77 -15.83
CA LYS A 505 -29.87 -9.22 -17.14
C LYS A 505 -31.22 -9.77 -17.62
N LYS A 506 -31.74 -10.81 -16.96
CA LYS A 506 -33.11 -11.29 -17.11
C LYS A 506 -33.99 -10.59 -16.08
#